data_AF-A0A2V3JKM1-F1
#
_entry.id   AF-A0A2V3JKM1-F1
#
_cell.length_a   1.000
_cell.length_b   1.000
_cell.length_c   1.000
_cell.angle_alpha   90.00
_cell.angle_beta   90.00
_cell.angle_gamma   90.00
#
_symmetry.space_group_name_H-M   'P 1'
#
loop_
_entity.id
_entity.type
_entity.pdbx_description
1 polymer ?
#
loop_
_entity_poly.entity_id
_entity_poly.type
_entity_poly.pdbx_seq_one_letter_code
_entity_poly.pdbx_strand_id
1 'polypeptide(L)'
;MKTAFVIMPFDDEIANDVYELITKPICNEFDLEVRRADEIFTPNPILDDIVAAIEESTVIIVDISGKNPNVFYELGMSHMLKRTQTIIITHDECNGTPFDIAHFRIIKYENTISGKAIYENQLKRTLEHLLRDYKIIYEDVFELMINVLMSDEVDESSLYALMALTKAPMPLHKHDPLHVEGHYKDGGWVTSESRSAESKVSQFIELGYAKVSGDIVILTDKGKAFIDLLDERGFVCDFVNGHILSEGYVPHCKWGD
;
A
#
# COMPACT_ATOMS: atom_id res chain seq x y z
N MET A 1 7.55 -11.35 12.36
CA MET A 1 8.68 -10.41 12.21
C MET A 1 8.55 -9.79 10.82
N LYS A 2 8.75 -8.49 10.65
CA LYS A 2 8.70 -7.87 9.31
C LYS A 2 9.94 -8.34 8.53
N THR A 3 9.82 -8.52 7.23
CA THR A 3 10.90 -9.07 6.39
C THR A 3 11.21 -8.13 5.23
N ALA A 4 12.49 -8.07 4.86
CA ALA A 4 12.97 -7.39 3.67
C ALA A 4 13.55 -8.43 2.71
N PHE A 5 12.99 -8.51 1.50
CA PHE A 5 13.51 -9.39 0.47
C PHE A 5 14.39 -8.62 -0.50
N VAL A 6 15.64 -9.07 -0.66
CA VAL A 6 16.65 -8.40 -1.47
C VAL A 6 16.96 -9.19 -2.72
N ILE A 7 16.74 -8.57 -3.87
CA ILE A 7 16.94 -9.12 -5.20
C ILE A 7 18.08 -8.34 -5.85
N MET A 8 19.17 -9.00 -6.24
CA MET A 8 20.38 -8.31 -6.70
C MET A 8 21.24 -9.20 -7.60
N PRO A 9 22.11 -8.61 -8.46
CA PRO A 9 23.11 -9.37 -9.20
C PRO A 9 24.11 -10.04 -8.26
N PHE A 10 24.31 -11.36 -8.40
CA PHE A 10 25.25 -12.11 -7.57
C PHE A 10 26.71 -11.84 -7.91
N ASP A 11 27.02 -11.63 -9.19
CA ASP A 11 28.39 -11.47 -9.67
C ASP A 11 28.89 -10.00 -9.64
N ASP A 12 28.16 -9.10 -9.00
CA ASP A 12 28.54 -7.68 -8.87
C ASP A 12 29.15 -7.41 -7.48
N GLU A 13 30.47 -7.21 -7.41
CA GLU A 13 31.19 -6.98 -6.16
C GLU A 13 30.72 -5.71 -5.43
N ILE A 14 30.41 -4.64 -6.16
CA ILE A 14 29.97 -3.37 -5.56
C ILE A 14 28.59 -3.54 -4.92
N ALA A 15 27.67 -4.18 -5.64
CA ALA A 15 26.34 -4.47 -5.11
C ALA A 15 26.42 -5.36 -3.86
N ASN A 16 27.29 -6.38 -3.86
CA ASN A 16 27.53 -7.25 -2.70
C ASN A 16 28.06 -6.49 -1.48
N ASP A 17 29.05 -5.61 -1.67
CA ASP A 17 29.59 -4.77 -0.60
C ASP A 17 28.52 -3.84 -0.03
N VAL A 18 27.73 -3.20 -0.90
CA VAL A 18 26.66 -2.30 -0.47
C VAL A 18 25.54 -3.07 0.25
N TYR A 19 25.22 -4.28 -0.19
CA TYR A 19 24.28 -5.17 0.49
C TYR A 19 24.74 -5.47 1.92
N GLU A 20 25.93 -6.05 2.10
CA GLU A 20 26.41 -6.52 3.42
C GLU A 20 26.76 -5.36 4.37
N LEU A 21 27.36 -4.29 3.85
CA LEU A 21 27.91 -3.21 4.70
C LEU A 21 26.92 -2.08 4.96
N ILE A 22 25.85 -1.96 4.17
CA ILE A 22 24.94 -0.82 4.25
C ILE A 22 23.46 -1.24 4.24
N THR A 23 22.98 -1.87 3.16
CA THR A 23 21.55 -2.16 2.97
C THR A 23 21.01 -3.08 4.06
N LYS A 24 21.70 -4.18 4.35
CA LYS A 24 21.31 -5.15 5.38
C LYS A 24 21.39 -4.55 6.79
N PRO A 25 22.49 -3.88 7.20
CA PRO A 25 22.53 -3.14 8.47
C PRO A 25 21.39 -2.13 8.64
N ILE A 26 21.07 -1.34 7.61
CA ILE A 26 19.94 -0.41 7.67
C ILE A 26 18.63 -1.14 7.86
N CYS A 27 18.34 -2.20 7.09
CA CYS A 27 17.10 -2.95 7.27
C CYS A 27 16.97 -3.51 8.69
N ASN A 28 18.07 -4.01 9.27
CA ASN A 28 18.10 -4.49 10.65
C ASN A 28 17.80 -3.38 11.67
N GLU A 29 18.22 -2.13 11.43
CA GLU A 29 17.84 -0.98 12.28
C GLU A 29 16.32 -0.73 12.32
N PHE A 30 15.60 -1.19 11.30
CA PHE A 30 14.14 -1.09 11.17
C PHE A 30 13.40 -2.39 11.55
N ASP A 31 14.06 -3.29 12.29
CA ASP A 31 13.52 -4.60 12.71
C ASP A 31 13.04 -5.48 11.54
N LEU A 32 13.68 -5.33 10.37
CA LEU A 32 13.44 -6.17 9.20
C LEU A 32 14.40 -7.35 9.16
N GLU A 33 13.87 -8.57 9.12
CA GLU A 33 14.64 -9.76 8.78
C GLU A 33 15.00 -9.71 7.29
N VAL A 34 16.28 -9.59 6.97
CA VAL A 34 16.74 -9.50 5.58
C VAL A 34 16.94 -10.91 5.02
N ARG A 35 16.34 -11.18 3.87
CA ARG A 35 16.51 -12.41 3.10
C ARG A 35 16.98 -12.06 1.70
N ARG A 36 18.12 -12.59 1.27
CA ARG A 36 18.61 -12.42 -0.09
C ARG A 36 18.06 -13.50 -1.01
N ALA A 37 17.76 -13.16 -2.27
CA ALA A 37 17.17 -14.10 -3.22
C ALA A 37 17.99 -15.40 -3.38
N ASP A 38 19.31 -15.33 -3.53
CA ASP A 38 20.20 -16.52 -3.57
C ASP A 38 20.30 -17.32 -2.28
N GLU A 39 20.05 -16.74 -1.11
CA GLU A 39 20.04 -17.52 0.14
C GLU A 39 18.85 -18.49 0.17
N ILE A 40 17.79 -18.20 -0.59
CA ILE A 40 16.65 -19.08 -0.82
C ILE A 40 16.99 -20.15 -1.88
N PHE A 41 18.05 -19.95 -2.67
CA PHE A 41 18.29 -20.69 -3.90
C PHE A 41 19.21 -21.92 -3.74
N THR A 42 18.60 -23.09 -3.90
CA THR A 42 19.24 -24.25 -4.52
C THR A 42 19.41 -24.02 -6.04
N PRO A 43 20.20 -24.83 -6.78
CA PRO A 43 20.70 -24.49 -8.14
C PRO A 43 19.66 -24.17 -9.23
N ASN A 44 18.36 -24.31 -8.97
CA ASN A 44 17.27 -23.82 -9.83
C ASN A 44 16.09 -23.44 -8.93
N PRO A 45 15.86 -22.15 -8.63
CA PRO A 45 14.65 -21.76 -7.93
C PRO A 45 13.41 -22.06 -8.75
N ILE A 46 12.38 -22.56 -8.07
CA ILE A 46 11.05 -22.62 -8.63
C ILE A 46 10.50 -21.19 -8.55
N LEU A 47 9.97 -20.67 -9.66
CA LEU A 47 9.38 -19.33 -9.75
C LEU A 47 8.38 -19.06 -8.60
N ASP A 48 7.68 -20.09 -8.15
CA ASP A 48 6.74 -20.06 -7.04
C ASP A 48 7.39 -19.64 -5.71
N ASP A 49 8.64 -20.04 -5.44
CA ASP A 49 9.35 -19.68 -4.20
C ASP A 49 9.66 -18.17 -4.18
N ILE A 50 10.01 -17.61 -5.35
CA ILE A 50 10.25 -16.17 -5.48
C ILE A 50 8.98 -15.37 -5.33
N VAL A 51 7.89 -15.83 -5.94
CA VAL A 51 6.58 -15.21 -5.79
C VAL A 51 6.17 -15.21 -4.32
N ALA A 52 6.28 -16.36 -3.64
CA ALA A 52 5.97 -16.47 -2.21
C ALA A 52 6.85 -15.53 -1.36
N ALA A 53 8.16 -15.48 -1.62
CA ALA A 53 9.06 -14.57 -0.90
C ALA A 53 8.69 -13.09 -1.09
N ILE A 54 8.29 -12.69 -2.30
CA ILE A 54 7.82 -11.33 -2.59
C ILE A 54 6.50 -11.04 -1.86
N GLU A 55 5.54 -11.97 -1.88
CA GLU A 55 4.23 -11.81 -1.25
C GLU A 55 4.31 -11.71 0.28
N GLU A 56 5.13 -12.56 0.90
CA GLU A 56 5.36 -12.60 2.34
C GLU A 56 6.16 -11.38 2.84
N SER A 57 6.88 -10.71 1.95
CA SER A 57 7.77 -9.62 2.34
C SER A 57 7.05 -8.31 2.63
N THR A 58 7.57 -7.62 3.65
CA THR A 58 7.10 -6.28 4.02
C THR A 58 7.66 -5.22 3.08
N VAL A 59 8.93 -5.35 2.72
CA VAL A 59 9.64 -4.48 1.76
C VAL A 59 10.41 -5.36 0.79
N ILE A 60 10.45 -4.96 -0.48
CA ILE A 60 11.34 -5.56 -1.48
C ILE A 60 12.38 -4.52 -1.88
N ILE A 61 13.65 -4.89 -1.90
CA ILE A 61 14.74 -4.04 -2.39
C ILE A 61 15.34 -4.74 -3.60
N VAL A 62 15.31 -4.07 -4.75
CA VAL A 62 15.82 -4.60 -6.01
C VAL A 62 17.00 -3.77 -6.48
N ASP A 63 18.17 -4.38 -6.52
CA ASP A 63 19.39 -3.79 -7.06
C ASP A 63 19.54 -4.14 -8.54
N ILE A 64 19.30 -3.17 -9.41
CA ILE A 64 19.33 -3.38 -10.87
C ILE A 64 20.70 -3.15 -11.51
N SER A 65 21.75 -3.03 -10.70
CA SER A 65 23.10 -2.75 -11.19
C SER A 65 23.62 -3.84 -12.13
N GLY A 66 24.48 -3.45 -13.08
CA GLY A 66 25.00 -4.36 -14.09
C GLY A 66 23.95 -4.86 -15.09
N LYS A 67 22.69 -4.41 -14.98
CA LYS A 67 21.58 -4.70 -15.89
C LYS A 67 21.29 -6.20 -16.05
N ASN A 68 21.33 -6.95 -14.95
CA ASN A 68 21.08 -8.38 -14.96
C ASN A 68 19.63 -8.71 -15.43
N PRO A 69 19.44 -9.49 -16.51
CA PRO A 69 18.10 -9.83 -17.01
C PRO A 69 17.22 -10.58 -16.02
N ASN A 70 17.80 -11.42 -15.16
CA ASN A 70 17.04 -12.16 -14.14
C ASN A 70 16.48 -11.21 -13.09
N VAL A 71 17.30 -10.25 -12.64
CA VAL A 71 16.86 -9.23 -11.68
C VAL A 71 15.76 -8.36 -12.26
N PHE A 72 15.81 -8.02 -13.56
CA PHE A 72 14.71 -7.29 -14.20
C PHE A 72 13.42 -8.10 -14.29
N TYR A 73 13.52 -9.41 -14.49
CA TYR A 73 12.35 -10.29 -14.47
C TYR A 73 11.68 -10.28 -13.09
N GLU A 74 12.47 -10.40 -12.03
CA GLU A 74 12.03 -10.36 -10.64
C GLU A 74 11.52 -8.98 -10.20
N LEU A 75 12.10 -7.90 -10.74
CA LEU A 75 11.56 -6.54 -10.60
C LEU A 75 10.16 -6.43 -11.18
N GLY A 76 9.93 -7.02 -12.37
CA GLY A 76 8.62 -7.07 -13.00
C GLY A 76 7.58 -7.75 -12.11
N MET A 77 7.92 -8.90 -11.51
CA MET A 77 7.05 -9.61 -10.57
C MET A 77 6.78 -8.77 -9.31
N SER A 78 7.83 -8.16 -8.74
CA SER A 78 7.73 -7.30 -7.56
C SER A 78 6.82 -6.09 -7.81
N HIS A 79 6.89 -5.50 -9.00
CA HIS A 79 5.99 -4.41 -9.40
C HIS A 79 4.54 -4.84 -9.60
N MET A 80 4.29 -6.07 -10.04
CA MET A 80 2.93 -6.58 -10.18
C MET A 80 2.29 -6.85 -8.82
N LEU A 81 3.05 -7.43 -7.88
CA LEU A 81 2.52 -7.90 -6.59
C LEU A 81 2.60 -6.85 -5.47
N LYS A 82 3.66 -6.04 -5.46
CA LYS A 82 4.06 -5.19 -4.32
C LYS A 82 4.65 -3.85 -4.79
N ARG A 83 4.03 -3.23 -5.80
CA ARG A 83 4.50 -1.99 -6.44
C ARG A 83 4.92 -0.90 -5.44
N THR A 84 4.11 -0.68 -4.41
CA THR A 84 4.34 0.39 -3.42
C THR A 84 5.43 0.04 -2.40
N GLN A 85 5.70 -1.25 -2.17
CA GLN A 85 6.68 -1.76 -1.21
C GLN A 85 8.03 -2.08 -1.87
N THR A 86 8.14 -1.91 -3.20
CA THR A 86 9.36 -2.18 -3.97
C THR A 86 10.23 -0.93 -4.04
N ILE A 87 11.47 -1.03 -3.55
CA ILE A 87 12.52 -0.01 -3.62
C ILE A 87 13.50 -0.44 -4.70
N ILE A 88 13.81 0.44 -5.66
CA ILE A 88 14.81 0.18 -6.69
C ILE A 88 16.09 0.93 -6.34
N ILE A 89 17.22 0.23 -6.35
CA ILE A 89 18.55 0.78 -6.08
C ILE A 89 19.50 0.47 -7.24
N THR A 90 20.54 1.28 -7.43
CA THR A 90 21.60 0.97 -8.40
C THR A 90 22.87 1.80 -8.17
N HIS A 91 24.04 1.28 -8.55
CA HIS A 91 25.25 2.08 -8.75
C HIS A 91 25.47 2.56 -10.18
N ASP A 92 24.70 2.05 -11.15
CA ASP A 92 24.82 2.43 -12.55
C ASP A 92 24.40 3.89 -12.76
N GLU A 93 24.92 4.48 -13.84
CA GLU A 93 24.45 5.79 -14.29
C GLU A 93 22.99 5.72 -14.77
N CYS A 94 22.16 6.68 -14.33
CA CYS A 94 20.73 6.70 -14.65
C CYS A 94 20.42 6.75 -16.16
N ASN A 95 21.38 7.18 -16.98
CA ASN A 95 21.24 7.20 -18.45
C ASN A 95 21.34 5.80 -19.09
N GLY A 96 21.78 4.79 -18.34
CA GLY A 96 21.85 3.40 -18.76
C GLY A 96 20.59 2.59 -18.46
N THR A 97 19.68 3.13 -17.66
CA THR A 97 18.45 2.49 -17.19
C THR A 97 17.42 2.36 -18.33
N PRO A 98 16.88 1.16 -18.62
CA PRO A 98 15.83 0.98 -19.61
C PRO A 98 14.66 1.97 -19.44
N PHE A 99 14.12 2.47 -20.54
CA PHE A 99 13.05 3.48 -20.55
C PHE A 99 11.83 3.05 -19.72
N ASP A 100 11.51 1.74 -19.75
CA ASP A 100 10.40 1.13 -19.02
C ASP A 100 10.54 1.18 -17.50
N ILE A 101 11.73 1.50 -16.97
CA ILE A 101 11.95 1.65 -15.53
C ILE A 101 12.48 3.03 -15.11
N ALA A 102 12.91 3.85 -16.08
CA ALA A 102 13.45 5.19 -15.83
C ALA A 102 12.44 6.16 -15.17
N HIS A 103 11.14 5.87 -15.24
CA HIS A 103 10.09 6.67 -14.62
C HIS A 103 9.83 6.31 -13.16
N PHE A 104 10.41 5.21 -12.64
CA PHE A 104 10.32 4.87 -11.23
C PHE A 104 11.34 5.66 -10.41
N ARG A 105 11.06 5.76 -9.10
CA ARG A 105 12.00 6.36 -8.17
C ARG A 105 13.13 5.35 -7.89
N ILE A 106 14.33 5.69 -8.35
CA ILE A 106 15.53 4.88 -8.17
C ILE A 106 16.45 5.60 -7.19
N ILE A 107 16.94 4.88 -6.19
CA ILE A 107 17.96 5.35 -5.26
C ILE A 107 19.32 5.00 -5.87
N LYS A 108 20.04 6.01 -6.38
CA LYS A 108 21.42 5.81 -6.83
C LYS A 108 22.36 5.80 -5.62
N TYR A 109 23.30 4.86 -5.60
CA TYR A 109 24.40 4.86 -4.67
C TYR A 109 25.74 4.94 -5.40
N GLU A 110 26.74 5.52 -4.76
CA GLU A 110 28.07 5.69 -5.34
C GLU A 110 29.10 5.14 -4.36
N ASN A 111 30.14 4.49 -4.88
CA ASN A 111 31.23 3.94 -4.08
C ASN A 111 32.19 5.06 -3.60
N THR A 112 31.65 6.01 -2.84
CA THR A 112 32.36 7.15 -2.23
C THR A 112 31.82 7.38 -0.83
N ILE A 113 32.57 8.07 0.03
CA ILE A 113 32.13 8.38 1.41
C ILE A 113 30.84 9.22 1.40
N SER A 114 30.76 10.21 0.51
CA SER A 114 29.55 11.02 0.32
C SER A 114 28.40 10.19 -0.25
N GLY A 115 28.68 9.33 -1.23
CA GLY A 115 27.70 8.43 -1.84
C GLY A 115 27.05 7.51 -0.82
N LYS A 116 27.87 6.92 0.07
CA LYS A 116 27.39 6.14 1.22
C LYS A 116 26.38 6.94 2.06
N ALA A 117 26.76 8.12 2.55
CA ALA A 117 25.89 8.91 3.42
C ALA A 117 24.58 9.33 2.73
N ILE A 118 24.62 9.59 1.42
CA ILE A 118 23.42 9.91 0.62
C ILE A 118 22.52 8.68 0.52
N TYR A 119 23.07 7.53 0.15
CA TYR A 119 22.34 6.27 0.04
C TYR A 119 21.68 5.88 1.38
N GLU A 120 22.43 5.92 2.48
CA GLU A 120 21.92 5.63 3.82
C GLU A 120 20.72 6.51 4.16
N ASN A 121 20.83 7.83 3.97
CA ASN A 121 19.74 8.74 4.25
C ASN A 121 18.51 8.50 3.36
N GLN A 122 18.71 8.21 2.07
CA GLN A 122 17.61 7.97 1.14
C GLN A 122 16.90 6.65 1.43
N LEU A 123 17.64 5.59 1.75
CA LEU A 123 17.08 4.29 2.11
C LEU A 123 16.31 4.39 3.44
N LYS A 124 16.92 4.97 4.49
CA LYS A 124 16.25 5.15 5.80
C LYS A 124 14.94 5.91 5.66
N ARG A 125 14.92 7.05 4.96
CA ARG A 125 13.68 7.82 4.73
C ARG A 125 12.63 7.05 3.93
N THR A 126 13.05 6.23 2.99
CA THR A 126 12.13 5.37 2.22
C THR A 126 11.53 4.30 3.12
N LEU A 127 12.35 3.61 3.91
CA LEU A 127 11.90 2.60 4.87
C LEU A 127 10.99 3.22 5.94
N GLU A 128 11.34 4.36 6.51
CA GLU A 128 10.46 5.10 7.43
C GLU A 128 9.08 5.35 6.81
N HIS A 129 9.03 5.72 5.53
CA HIS A 129 7.76 5.99 4.87
C HIS A 129 6.95 4.71 4.60
N LEU A 130 7.62 3.63 4.17
CA LEU A 130 6.97 2.34 3.86
C LEU A 130 6.52 1.58 5.11
N LEU A 131 7.29 1.70 6.19
CA LEU A 131 7.05 0.98 7.44
C LEU A 131 6.18 1.76 8.42
N ARG A 132 5.79 3.00 8.09
CA ARG A 132 4.78 3.75 8.84
C ARG A 132 3.53 2.90 8.94
N ASP A 133 3.33 2.37 10.14
CA ASP A 133 2.07 1.77 10.49
C ASP A 133 1.09 2.91 10.78
N TYR A 134 0.39 3.33 9.72
CA TYR A 134 -0.61 4.38 9.82
C TYR A 134 -1.66 4.05 10.89
N LYS A 135 -1.93 2.77 11.15
CA LYS A 135 -2.86 2.38 12.21
C LYS A 135 -2.30 2.71 13.58
N ILE A 136 -1.05 2.34 13.89
CA ILE A 136 -0.40 2.68 15.18
C ILE A 136 -0.25 4.19 15.35
N ILE A 137 0.16 4.91 14.30
CA ILE A 137 0.44 6.35 14.39
C ILE A 137 -0.84 7.16 14.61
N TYR A 138 -1.95 6.74 14.02
CA TYR A 138 -3.20 7.48 14.02
C TYR A 138 -4.29 6.81 14.87
N GLU A 139 -4.02 5.75 15.64
CA GLU A 139 -5.04 5.01 16.39
C GLU A 139 -5.92 5.95 17.24
N ASP A 140 -5.32 6.79 18.08
CA ASP A 140 -6.06 7.75 18.92
C ASP A 140 -6.90 8.74 18.10
N VAL A 141 -6.38 9.16 16.94
CA VAL A 141 -7.06 10.10 16.03
C VAL A 141 -8.22 9.40 15.32
N PHE A 142 -8.03 8.14 14.92
CA PHE A 142 -9.04 7.32 14.29
C PHE A 142 -10.18 7.01 15.26
N GLU A 143 -9.86 6.62 16.49
CA GLU A 143 -10.84 6.40 17.55
C GLU A 143 -11.63 7.68 17.87
N LEU A 144 -10.97 8.83 17.96
CA LEU A 144 -11.66 10.11 18.12
C LEU A 144 -12.60 10.38 16.94
N MET A 145 -12.16 10.13 15.71
CA MET A 145 -12.97 10.36 14.51
C MET A 145 -14.18 9.41 14.46
N ILE A 146 -14.02 8.14 14.83
CA ILE A 146 -15.13 7.19 14.98
C ILE A 146 -16.13 7.74 16.01
N ASN A 147 -15.66 8.12 17.20
CA ASN A 147 -16.54 8.62 18.26
C ASN A 147 -17.30 9.89 17.84
N VAL A 148 -16.68 10.79 17.08
CA VAL A 148 -17.33 11.99 16.56
C VAL A 148 -18.38 11.65 15.51
N LEU A 149 -18.03 10.78 14.55
CA LEU A 149 -18.94 10.40 13.46
C LEU A 149 -20.11 9.51 13.93
N MET A 150 -19.92 8.77 15.02
CA MET A 150 -20.95 7.93 15.66
C MET A 150 -21.81 8.71 16.67
N SER A 151 -21.58 10.01 16.86
CA SER A 151 -22.39 10.83 17.76
C SER A 151 -23.75 11.16 17.13
N ASP A 152 -24.78 11.36 17.95
CA ASP A 152 -26.16 11.62 17.49
C ASP A 152 -26.31 12.85 16.57
N GLU A 153 -25.31 13.73 16.53
CA GLU A 153 -25.31 14.96 15.74
C GLU A 153 -24.73 14.78 14.31
N VAL A 154 -24.11 13.63 14.02
CA VAL A 154 -23.34 13.43 12.78
C VAL A 154 -23.82 12.20 12.00
N ASP A 155 -23.79 12.32 10.67
CA ASP A 155 -24.16 11.25 9.76
C ASP A 155 -23.04 10.19 9.67
N GLU A 156 -23.20 9.12 10.44
CA GLU A 156 -22.31 7.96 10.47
C GLU A 156 -22.20 7.26 9.09
N SER A 157 -23.13 7.53 8.17
CA SER A 157 -23.12 6.95 6.82
C SER A 157 -21.88 7.34 5.99
N SER A 158 -21.23 8.43 6.39
CA SER A 158 -19.94 8.87 5.85
C SER A 158 -18.83 7.81 6.04
N LEU A 159 -18.87 7.04 7.13
CA LEU A 159 -17.92 5.94 7.37
C LEU A 159 -18.09 4.85 6.31
N TYR A 160 -19.33 4.42 6.05
CA TYR A 160 -19.63 3.42 5.03
C TYR A 160 -19.34 3.93 3.61
N ALA A 161 -19.51 5.23 3.35
CA ALA A 161 -19.13 5.84 2.08
C ALA A 161 -17.62 5.77 1.83
N LEU A 162 -16.80 5.95 2.88
CA LEU A 162 -15.35 5.78 2.79
C LEU A 162 -14.98 4.30 2.56
N MET A 163 -15.63 3.37 3.28
CA MET A 163 -15.44 1.92 3.09
C MET A 163 -15.81 1.47 1.67
N ALA A 164 -16.85 2.06 1.07
CA ALA A 164 -17.27 1.74 -0.29
C ALA A 164 -16.18 1.99 -1.34
N LEU A 165 -15.23 2.90 -1.10
CA LEU A 165 -14.10 3.12 -2.01
C LEU A 165 -13.21 1.88 -2.20
N THR A 166 -13.26 0.90 -1.28
CA THR A 166 -12.51 -0.37 -1.40
C THR A 166 -13.41 -1.56 -1.70
N LYS A 167 -14.64 -1.56 -1.19
CA LYS A 167 -15.55 -2.71 -1.29
C LYS A 167 -16.44 -2.68 -2.55
N ALA A 168 -16.54 -1.53 -3.24
CA ALA A 168 -17.29 -1.43 -4.48
C ALA A 168 -16.73 -2.39 -5.56
N PRO A 169 -17.60 -3.02 -6.37
CA PRO A 169 -17.15 -3.95 -7.41
C PRO A 169 -16.38 -3.27 -8.55
N MET A 170 -16.52 -1.95 -8.67
CA MET A 170 -15.88 -1.12 -9.69
C MET A 170 -15.33 0.16 -9.04
N PRO A 171 -14.24 0.75 -9.57
CA PRO A 171 -13.73 2.03 -9.12
C PRO A 171 -14.82 3.12 -9.19
N LEU A 172 -14.93 3.94 -8.14
CA LEU A 172 -15.92 5.01 -8.06
C LEU A 172 -15.38 6.30 -8.68
N HIS A 173 -16.09 6.83 -9.68
CA HIS A 173 -15.77 8.13 -10.25
C HIS A 173 -16.35 9.25 -9.38
N LYS A 174 -15.69 10.42 -9.36
CA LYS A 174 -16.03 11.53 -8.45
C LYS A 174 -17.49 12.00 -8.55
N HIS A 175 -18.08 11.92 -9.75
CA HIS A 175 -19.44 12.38 -10.05
C HIS A 175 -20.48 11.26 -10.00
N ASP A 176 -20.06 10.01 -9.81
CA ASP A 176 -20.98 8.89 -9.72
C ASP A 176 -21.88 9.06 -8.49
N PRO A 177 -23.18 8.78 -8.61
CA PRO A 177 -24.03 8.65 -7.43
C PRO A 177 -23.46 7.52 -6.57
N LEU A 178 -23.31 7.79 -5.28
CA LEU A 178 -22.88 6.83 -4.30
C LEU A 178 -24.02 6.62 -3.32
N HIS A 179 -24.68 5.48 -3.39
CA HIS A 179 -25.62 4.97 -2.40
C HIS A 179 -24.94 3.87 -1.59
N VAL A 180 -24.94 4.03 -0.28
CA VAL A 180 -24.31 3.06 0.63
C VAL A 180 -25.23 2.75 1.79
N GLU A 181 -25.23 1.48 2.18
CA GLU A 181 -25.87 0.99 3.40
C GLU A 181 -24.85 0.14 4.16
N GLY A 182 -24.87 0.24 5.48
CA GLY A 182 -23.92 -0.45 6.35
C GLY A 182 -24.44 -0.58 7.77
N HIS A 183 -23.72 -1.35 8.58
CA HIS A 183 -24.04 -1.53 10.00
C HIS A 183 -22.77 -1.55 10.86
N TYR A 184 -22.98 -1.31 12.15
CA TYR A 184 -21.97 -1.45 13.18
C TYR A 184 -22.38 -2.54 14.17
N LYS A 185 -21.63 -3.65 14.21
CA LYS A 185 -21.92 -4.85 15.03
C LYS A 185 -23.37 -5.31 14.86
N ASP A 186 -24.02 -5.76 15.92
CA ASP A 186 -25.44 -6.13 15.89
C ASP A 186 -26.40 -4.91 15.93
N GLY A 187 -25.90 -3.73 15.54
CA GLY A 187 -26.67 -2.48 15.46
C GLY A 187 -27.67 -2.46 14.30
N GLY A 188 -28.41 -1.36 14.20
CA GLY A 188 -29.29 -1.12 13.06
C GLY A 188 -28.50 -0.75 11.79
N TRP A 189 -29.13 -0.94 10.63
CA TRP A 189 -28.57 -0.47 9.37
C TRP A 189 -28.75 1.02 9.21
N VAL A 190 -27.72 1.62 8.64
CA VAL A 190 -27.64 3.03 8.30
C VAL A 190 -27.69 3.12 6.79
N THR A 191 -28.55 3.99 6.30
CA THR A 191 -28.67 4.31 4.89
C THR A 191 -28.31 5.78 4.68
N SER A 192 -27.76 6.06 3.51
CA SER A 192 -27.34 7.40 3.13
C SER A 192 -28.16 7.93 1.95
N GLU A 193 -28.36 9.24 1.87
CA GLU A 193 -28.94 9.84 0.66
C GLU A 193 -27.98 9.72 -0.52
N SER A 194 -28.49 9.55 -1.74
CA SER A 194 -27.64 9.49 -2.94
C SER A 194 -27.03 10.87 -3.26
N ARG A 195 -25.70 10.96 -3.19
CA ARG A 195 -24.89 12.13 -3.56
C ARG A 195 -23.69 11.65 -4.37
N SER A 196 -22.95 12.56 -5.00
CA SER A 196 -21.74 12.17 -5.73
C SER A 196 -20.69 11.55 -4.79
N ALA A 197 -19.90 10.60 -5.29
CA ALA A 197 -18.87 9.91 -4.51
C ALA A 197 -17.89 10.90 -3.84
N GLU A 198 -17.39 11.89 -4.58
CA GLU A 198 -16.52 12.94 -4.04
C GLU A 198 -17.21 13.75 -2.93
N SER A 199 -18.49 14.09 -3.12
CA SER A 199 -19.23 14.86 -2.14
C SER A 199 -19.50 14.09 -0.85
N LYS A 200 -19.61 12.77 -0.88
CA LYS A 200 -19.80 11.95 0.32
C LYS A 200 -18.54 11.79 1.14
N VAL A 201 -17.38 11.84 0.50
CA VAL A 201 -16.09 11.64 1.17
C VAL A 201 -15.24 12.91 1.21
N SER A 202 -15.82 14.08 0.95
CA SER A 202 -15.10 15.35 0.86
C SER A 202 -14.31 15.67 2.14
N GLN A 203 -14.91 15.46 3.32
CA GLN A 203 -14.23 15.62 4.61
C GLN A 203 -13.01 14.69 4.76
N PHE A 204 -13.10 13.47 4.23
CA PHE A 204 -12.00 12.51 4.25
C PHE A 204 -10.92 12.86 3.23
N ILE A 205 -11.29 13.51 2.12
CA ILE A 205 -10.32 14.07 1.18
C ILE A 205 -9.54 15.22 1.84
N GLU A 206 -10.25 16.16 2.48
CA GLU A 206 -9.63 17.29 3.19
C GLU A 206 -8.70 16.83 4.32
N LEU A 207 -9.09 15.79 5.07
CA LEU A 207 -8.30 15.22 6.15
C LEU A 207 -7.22 14.21 5.69
N GLY A 208 -7.09 13.99 4.38
CA GLY A 208 -6.04 13.18 3.76
C GLY A 208 -6.23 11.66 3.85
N TYR A 209 -7.44 11.17 4.10
CA TYR A 209 -7.82 9.75 4.05
C TYR A 209 -8.15 9.27 2.64
N ALA A 210 -8.67 10.16 1.79
CA ALA A 210 -8.94 9.88 0.38
C ALA A 210 -8.32 10.97 -0.51
N LYS A 211 -8.26 10.72 -1.82
CA LYS A 211 -7.88 11.71 -2.82
C LYS A 211 -8.52 11.40 -4.16
N VAL A 212 -8.64 12.42 -5.00
CA VAL A 212 -9.04 12.27 -6.40
C VAL A 212 -7.78 12.05 -7.26
N SER A 213 -7.74 10.94 -8.00
CA SER A 213 -6.69 10.63 -8.97
C SER A 213 -7.31 10.58 -10.36
N GLY A 214 -7.13 11.66 -11.12
CA GLY A 214 -7.85 11.86 -12.37
C GLY A 214 -9.35 12.06 -12.11
N ASP A 215 -10.15 11.04 -12.42
CA ASP A 215 -11.59 11.04 -12.23
C ASP A 215 -12.07 10.06 -11.14
N ILE A 216 -11.15 9.25 -10.60
CA ILE A 216 -11.46 8.20 -9.62
C ILE A 216 -11.14 8.71 -8.21
N VAL A 217 -12.01 8.40 -7.25
CA VAL A 217 -11.76 8.63 -5.83
C VAL A 217 -11.08 7.40 -5.24
N ILE A 218 -9.89 7.58 -4.66
CA ILE A 218 -9.08 6.48 -4.10
C ILE A 218 -8.65 6.77 -2.67
N LEU A 219 -8.47 5.72 -1.87
CA LEU A 219 -7.90 5.85 -0.53
C LEU A 219 -6.40 6.19 -0.56
N THR A 220 -5.97 6.99 0.41
CA THR A 220 -4.55 7.07 0.80
C THR A 220 -4.19 5.91 1.72
N ASP A 221 -2.91 5.75 2.05
CA ASP A 221 -2.51 4.70 3.00
C ASP A 221 -3.04 4.96 4.43
N LYS A 222 -3.22 6.24 4.79
CA LYS A 222 -3.96 6.66 6.00
C LYS A 222 -5.42 6.19 5.94
N GLY A 223 -6.07 6.37 4.79
CA GLY A 223 -7.43 5.89 4.53
C GLY A 223 -7.57 4.39 4.69
N LYS A 224 -6.68 3.61 4.07
CA LYS A 224 -6.67 2.15 4.15
C LYS A 224 -6.53 1.67 5.59
N ALA A 225 -5.55 2.20 6.32
CA ALA A 225 -5.35 1.85 7.73
C ALA A 225 -6.56 2.21 8.61
N PHE A 226 -7.29 3.29 8.26
CA PHE A 226 -8.53 3.63 8.95
C PHE A 226 -9.65 2.64 8.63
N ILE A 227 -9.79 2.21 7.37
CA ILE A 227 -10.74 1.15 7.00
C ILE A 227 -10.43 -0.17 7.71
N ASP A 228 -9.14 -0.55 7.81
CA ASP A 228 -8.74 -1.76 8.52
C ASP A 228 -9.17 -1.70 10.01
N LEU A 229 -9.03 -0.53 10.65
CA LEU A 229 -9.53 -0.32 12.00
C LEU A 229 -11.07 -0.40 12.08
N LEU A 230 -11.79 0.17 11.12
CA LEU A 230 -13.26 0.09 11.06
C LEU A 230 -13.73 -1.37 10.94
N ASP A 231 -13.13 -2.15 10.03
CA ASP A 231 -13.42 -3.58 9.86
C ASP A 231 -13.19 -4.33 11.19
N GLU A 232 -12.08 -4.08 11.90
CA GLU A 232 -11.79 -4.69 13.21
C GLU A 232 -12.75 -4.27 14.34
N ARG A 233 -13.28 -3.04 14.28
CA ARG A 233 -14.26 -2.55 15.25
C ARG A 233 -15.67 -3.09 14.95
N GLY A 234 -15.88 -3.73 13.81
CA GLY A 234 -17.14 -4.37 13.43
C GLY A 234 -18.05 -3.48 12.59
N PHE A 235 -17.50 -2.48 11.90
CA PHE A 235 -18.21 -1.77 10.84
C PHE A 235 -18.24 -2.64 9.59
N VAL A 236 -19.37 -2.66 8.91
CA VAL A 236 -19.57 -3.43 7.69
C VAL A 236 -20.29 -2.57 6.66
N CYS A 237 -19.74 -2.52 5.44
CA CYS A 237 -20.42 -1.95 4.29
C CYS A 237 -21.19 -3.07 3.58
N ASP A 238 -22.52 -3.07 3.74
CA ASP A 238 -23.38 -4.15 3.25
C ASP A 238 -23.81 -3.96 1.80
N PHE A 239 -23.83 -2.72 1.33
CA PHE A 239 -24.36 -2.39 0.02
C PHE A 239 -23.71 -1.15 -0.57
N VAL A 240 -23.43 -1.22 -1.88
CA VAL A 240 -22.96 -0.08 -2.68
C VAL A 240 -23.63 -0.10 -4.05
N ASN A 241 -24.31 0.99 -4.43
CA ASN A 241 -24.79 1.23 -5.79
C ASN A 241 -25.53 0.05 -6.47
N GLY A 242 -26.42 -0.63 -5.75
CA GLY A 242 -27.19 -1.77 -6.29
C GLY A 242 -26.55 -3.14 -6.02
N HIS A 243 -25.35 -3.17 -5.46
CA HIS A 243 -24.62 -4.40 -5.18
C HIS A 243 -24.67 -4.72 -3.68
N ILE A 244 -25.15 -5.92 -3.36
CA ILE A 244 -25.11 -6.48 -2.01
C ILE A 244 -23.73 -7.09 -1.79
N LEU A 245 -23.08 -6.69 -0.71
CA LEU A 245 -21.74 -7.13 -0.30
C LEU A 245 -21.78 -8.14 0.86
N SER A 246 -22.79 -8.03 1.74
CA SER A 246 -22.97 -8.94 2.88
C SER A 246 -23.95 -10.07 2.59
N GLU A 247 -23.60 -11.29 2.94
CA GLU A 247 -24.48 -12.46 2.76
C GLU A 247 -25.76 -12.33 3.60
N GLY A 248 -26.91 -12.58 2.98
CA GLY A 248 -28.22 -12.50 3.64
C GLY A 248 -28.75 -11.09 3.89
N TYR A 249 -28.01 -10.05 3.50
CA TYR A 249 -28.46 -8.67 3.60
C TYR A 249 -29.58 -8.34 2.59
N VAL A 250 -30.57 -7.57 3.04
CA VAL A 250 -31.68 -7.08 2.21
C VAL A 250 -31.66 -5.54 2.25
N PRO A 251 -31.35 -4.86 1.13
CA PRO A 251 -31.26 -3.41 1.09
C PRO A 251 -32.58 -2.72 1.48
N HIS A 252 -32.48 -1.62 2.21
CA HIS A 252 -33.64 -0.81 2.61
C HIS A 252 -34.26 -0.08 1.42
N CYS A 253 -33.45 0.30 0.41
CA CYS A 253 -33.96 0.86 -0.82
C CYS A 253 -34.47 -0.24 -1.78
N LYS A 254 -35.79 -0.40 -1.85
CA LYS A 254 -36.43 -1.06 -3.01
C LYS A 254 -36.19 -0.18 -4.23
N TRP A 255 -35.29 -0.58 -5.13
CA TRP A 255 -35.18 0.04 -6.44
C TRP A 255 -36.45 -0.27 -7.24
N GLY A 256 -37.35 0.70 -7.35
CA GLY A 256 -38.58 0.59 -8.13
C GLY A 256 -39.64 1.61 -7.71
N ASP A 257 -39.54 2.82 -8.26
CA ASP A 257 -40.62 3.56 -8.94
C ASP A 257 -40.00 4.63 -9.86
#